data_AF-A0A392RNN5-F1
#
_entry.id   AF-A0A392RNN5-F1
#
_cell.length_a   1.000
_cell.length_b   1.000
_cell.length_c   1.000
_cell.angle_alpha   90.00
_cell.angle_beta   90.00
_cell.angle_gamma   90.00
#
_symmetry.space_group_name_H-M   'P 1'
#
loop_
_entity.id
_entity.type
_entity.pdbx_description
1 polymer ?
#
loop_
_entity_poly.entity_id
_entity_poly.type
_entity_poly.pdbx_seq_one_letter_code
_entity_poly.pdbx_strand_id
1 'polypeptide(L)'
;MSVSDYAAKFEDLCRFAPHYNTMEAEEDKCVKFENGLRPDIKQLIGFSEIRNFPTLVNKSRICDKDSRAKVNYYKAANEKRGKDFGSGKPYDKRGNKPDEGGSSGGK
;
A
#
# COMPACT_ATOMS: atom_id res chain seq x y z
N MET A 1 -0.90 -9.95 -7.46
CA MET A 1 0.07 -11.06 -7.51
C MET A 1 1.24 -10.72 -6.59
N SER A 2 1.72 -11.66 -5.78
CA SER A 2 2.91 -11.42 -4.96
C SER A 2 4.16 -11.43 -5.82
N VAL A 3 5.27 -10.84 -5.34
CA VAL A 3 6.55 -10.95 -6.06
C VAL A 3 7.02 -12.40 -6.14
N SER A 4 6.64 -13.26 -5.19
CA SER A 4 7.01 -14.67 -5.22
C SER A 4 6.32 -15.41 -6.37
N ASP A 5 5.02 -15.17 -6.57
CA ASP A 5 4.27 -15.74 -7.69
C ASP A 5 4.80 -15.24 -9.05
N TYR A 6 5.12 -13.93 -9.11
CA TYR A 6 5.70 -13.32 -10.32
C TYR A 6 7.06 -13.91 -10.65
N ALA A 7 7.96 -14.04 -9.66
CA ALA A 7 9.28 -14.63 -9.84
C ALA A 7 9.20 -16.07 -10.33
N ALA A 8 8.32 -16.89 -9.75
CA ALA A 8 8.13 -18.27 -10.21
C ALA A 8 7.70 -18.34 -11.68
N LYS A 9 6.75 -17.49 -12.10
CA LYS A 9 6.32 -17.41 -13.50
C LYS A 9 7.42 -16.90 -14.43
N PHE A 10 8.19 -15.92 -13.97
CA PHE A 10 9.29 -15.37 -14.74
C PHE A 10 10.41 -16.40 -14.94
N GLU A 11 10.79 -17.14 -13.89
CA GLU A 11 11.75 -18.23 -13.99
C GLU A 11 11.28 -19.33 -14.93
N ASP A 12 9.99 -19.67 -14.91
CA ASP A 12 9.43 -20.65 -15.84
C ASP A 12 9.52 -20.18 -17.29
N LEU A 13 9.23 -18.90 -17.57
CA LEU A 13 9.44 -18.29 -18.88
C LEU A 13 10.92 -18.31 -19.31
N CYS A 14 11.86 -18.07 -18.39
CA CYS A 14 13.30 -18.14 -18.68
C CYS A 14 13.76 -19.55 -19.05
N ARG A 15 13.04 -20.62 -18.69
CA ARG A 15 13.35 -21.99 -19.16
C ARG A 15 13.10 -22.16 -20.65
N PHE A 16 12.08 -21.48 -21.17
CA PHE A 16 11.74 -21.50 -22.60
C PHE A 16 12.61 -20.55 -23.44
N ALA A 17 13.42 -19.70 -22.79
CA ALA A 17 14.28 -18.72 -23.43
C ALA A 17 15.72 -18.80 -22.88
N PRO A 18 16.50 -19.84 -23.25
CA PRO A 18 17.83 -20.09 -22.69
C PRO A 18 18.83 -18.95 -22.87
N HIS A 19 18.64 -18.11 -23.89
CA HIS A 19 19.48 -16.94 -24.17
C HIS A 19 19.47 -15.90 -23.06
N TYR A 20 18.44 -15.87 -22.19
CA TYR A 20 18.41 -14.99 -21.00
C TYR A 20 19.17 -15.57 -19.79
N ASN A 21 19.67 -16.79 -19.87
CA ASN A 21 20.40 -17.42 -18.76
C ASN A 21 21.92 -17.32 -18.92
N THR A 22 22.41 -16.58 -19.91
CA THR A 22 23.83 -16.24 -20.03
C THR A 22 24.18 -15.08 -19.11
N MET A 23 25.44 -14.99 -18.70
CA MET A 23 25.93 -13.91 -17.85
C MET A 23 25.79 -12.53 -18.53
N GLU A 24 25.98 -12.48 -19.85
CA GLU A 24 25.83 -11.24 -20.65
C GLU A 24 24.37 -10.75 -20.70
N ALA A 25 23.39 -11.65 -20.66
CA ALA A 25 21.98 -11.30 -20.67
C ALA A 25 21.36 -11.14 -19.27
N GLU A 26 22.16 -11.31 -18.20
CA GLU A 26 21.67 -11.22 -16.82
C GLU A 26 21.18 -9.79 -16.50
N GLU A 27 21.83 -8.77 -17.05
CA GLU A 27 21.39 -7.38 -16.88
C GLU A 27 20.04 -7.12 -17.55
N ASP A 28 19.89 -7.52 -18.82
CA ASP A 28 18.61 -7.44 -19.54
C ASP A 28 17.49 -8.22 -18.83
N LYS A 29 17.83 -9.39 -18.28
CA LYS A 29 16.91 -10.20 -17.46
C LYS A 29 16.48 -9.46 -16.21
N CYS A 30 17.41 -8.80 -15.50
CA CYS A 30 17.11 -7.96 -14.35
C CYS A 30 16.20 -6.79 -14.72
N VAL A 31 16.51 -6.07 -15.79
CA VAL A 31 15.70 -4.94 -16.29
C VAL A 31 14.29 -5.40 -16.68
N LYS A 32 14.17 -6.55 -17.34
CA LYS A 32 12.87 -7.11 -17.71
C LYS A 32 12.05 -7.50 -16.48
N PHE A 33 12.71 -8.10 -15.48
CA PHE A 33 12.09 -8.44 -14.21
C PHE A 33 11.59 -7.19 -13.47
N GLU A 34 12.44 -6.17 -13.32
CA GLU A 34 12.14 -4.89 -12.67
C GLU A 34 10.95 -4.18 -13.32
N ASN A 35 10.84 -4.24 -14.65
CA ASN A 35 9.73 -3.64 -15.38
C ASN A 35 8.38 -4.30 -15.12
N GLY A 36 8.35 -5.58 -14.73
CA GLY A 36 7.13 -6.26 -14.33
C GLY A 36 6.77 -6.11 -12.85
N LEU A 37 7.60 -5.43 -12.05
CA LEU A 37 7.29 -5.15 -10.65
C LEU A 37 6.24 -4.05 -10.51
N ARG A 38 5.47 -4.10 -9.42
CA ARG A 38 4.57 -3.02 -9.06
C ARG A 38 5.35 -1.73 -8.76
N PRO A 39 4.79 -0.53 -9.02
CA PRO A 39 5.50 0.74 -8.85
C PRO A 39 6.12 0.94 -7.46
N ASP A 40 5.43 0.54 -6.39
CA ASP A 40 5.89 0.69 -5.02
C ASP A 40 7.18 -0.12 -4.75
N ILE A 41 7.27 -1.32 -5.31
CA ILE A 41 8.45 -2.19 -5.20
C ILE A 41 9.52 -1.74 -6.19
N LYS A 42 9.12 -1.47 -7.44
CA LYS A 42 10.02 -1.04 -8.52
C LYS A 42 10.83 0.19 -8.12
N GLN A 43 10.21 1.16 -7.45
CA GLN A 43 10.89 2.35 -6.96
C GLN A 43 11.99 2.00 -5.95
N LEU A 44 11.67 1.18 -4.94
CA LEU A 44 12.64 0.74 -3.91
C LEU A 44 13.82 -0.04 -4.52
N ILE A 45 13.50 -0.93 -5.46
CA ILE A 45 14.48 -1.78 -6.13
C ILE A 45 15.34 -0.99 -7.12
N GLY A 46 14.75 -0.07 -7.87
CA GLY A 46 15.45 0.77 -8.85
C GLY A 46 16.55 1.62 -8.22
N PHE A 47 16.39 2.08 -6.98
CA PHE A 47 17.44 2.78 -6.24
C PHE A 47 18.62 1.90 -5.82
N SER A 48 18.44 0.58 -5.77
CA SER A 48 19.50 -0.36 -5.38
C SER A 48 20.37 -0.82 -6.56
N GLU A 49 19.98 -0.48 -7.80
CA GLU A 49 20.72 -0.75 -9.05
C GLU A 49 21.26 -2.20 -9.15
N ILE A 50 20.44 -3.19 -8.78
CA ILE A 50 20.88 -4.58 -8.67
C ILE A 50 20.90 -5.24 -10.05
N ARG A 51 22.08 -5.70 -10.47
CA ARG A 51 22.30 -6.42 -11.74
C ARG A 51 22.58 -7.91 -11.58
N ASN A 52 22.35 -8.44 -10.38
CA ASN A 52 22.38 -9.88 -10.12
C ASN A 52 20.98 -10.43 -9.89
N PHE A 53 20.54 -11.37 -10.74
CA PHE A 53 19.14 -11.82 -10.76
C PHE A 53 18.69 -12.50 -9.45
N PRO A 54 19.44 -13.46 -8.86
CA PRO A 54 19.05 -14.06 -7.57
C PRO A 54 18.91 -13.02 -6.45
N THR A 55 19.84 -12.06 -6.39
CA THR A 55 19.81 -10.98 -5.39
C THR A 55 18.61 -10.06 -5.60
N LEU A 56 18.35 -9.68 -6.85
CA LEU A 56 17.21 -8.84 -7.24
C LEU A 56 15.88 -9.47 -6.82
N VAL A 57 15.69 -10.77 -7.10
CA VAL A 57 14.48 -11.50 -6.71
C VAL A 57 14.34 -11.54 -5.19
N ASN A 58 15.41 -11.82 -4.44
CA ASN A 58 15.36 -11.85 -2.99
C ASN A 58 14.99 -10.49 -2.38
N LYS A 59 15.63 -9.41 -2.82
CA LYS A 59 15.32 -8.05 -2.36
C LYS A 59 13.89 -7.66 -2.70
N SER A 60 13.43 -7.98 -3.92
CA SER A 60 12.07 -7.71 -4.36
C SER A 60 11.04 -8.44 -3.47
N ARG A 61 11.33 -9.69 -3.05
CA ARG A 61 10.48 -10.44 -2.11
C ARG A 61 10.43 -9.78 -0.72
N ILE A 62 11.54 -9.20 -0.24
CA ILE A 62 11.58 -8.47 1.03
C ILE A 62 10.73 -7.20 0.93
N CYS A 63 10.93 -6.39 -0.11
CA CYS A 63 10.15 -5.17 -0.34
C CYS A 63 8.65 -5.44 -0.51
N ASP A 64 8.26 -6.57 -1.14
CA ASP A 64 6.87 -6.97 -1.26
C ASP A 64 6.20 -7.27 0.10
N LYS A 65 6.96 -7.86 1.04
CA LYS A 65 6.47 -8.11 2.40
C LYS A 65 6.35 -6.79 3.17
N ASP A 66 7.36 -5.93 3.07
CA ASP A 66 7.39 -4.63 3.75
C ASP A 66 6.26 -3.71 3.27
N SER A 67 6.07 -3.59 1.95
CA SER A 67 4.99 -2.80 1.36
C SER A 67 3.61 -3.28 1.84
N ARG A 68 3.39 -4.60 1.90
CA ARG A 68 2.14 -5.18 2.44
C ARG A 68 1.97 -4.90 3.93
N ALA A 69 3.03 -5.02 4.73
CA ALA A 69 2.99 -4.70 6.16
C ALA A 69 2.64 -3.22 6.38
N LYS A 70 3.24 -2.31 5.59
CA LYS A 70 2.94 -0.88 5.60
C LYS A 70 1.48 -0.59 5.29
N VAL A 71 0.94 -1.17 4.22
CA VAL A 71 -0.48 -1.02 3.86
C VAL A 71 -1.41 -1.53 4.97
N ASN A 72 -1.11 -2.70 5.54
CA ASN A 72 -1.89 -3.27 6.63
C ASN A 72 -1.86 -2.39 7.90
N TYR A 73 -0.68 -1.85 8.25
CA TYR A 73 -0.52 -0.94 9.38
C TYR A 73 -1.39 0.32 9.24
N TYR A 74 -1.29 1.01 8.10
CA TYR A 74 -2.08 2.22 7.86
C TYR A 74 -3.58 1.94 7.76
N LYS A 75 -3.97 0.80 7.18
CA LYS A 75 -5.38 0.37 7.16
C LYS A 75 -5.92 0.20 8.58
N ALA A 76 -5.18 -0.49 9.46
CA ALA A 76 -5.57 -0.67 10.85
C ALA A 76 -5.57 0.64 11.65
N ALA A 77 -4.59 1.52 11.42
CA ALA A 77 -4.53 2.84 12.07
C ALA A 77 -5.71 3.74 11.66
N ASN A 78 -6.10 3.71 10.39
CA ASN A 78 -7.24 4.47 9.88
C ASN A 78 -8.59 3.92 10.37
N GLU A 79 -8.74 2.60 10.51
CA GLU A 79 -9.97 2.02 11.07
C GLU A 79 -10.19 2.40 12.53
N LYS A 80 -9.10 2.47 13.32
CA LYS A 80 -9.16 2.94 14.71
C LYS A 80 -9.61 4.41 14.77
N ARG A 81 -8.96 5.29 14.00
CA ARG A 81 -9.36 6.71 13.90
C ARG A 81 -10.82 6.88 13.44
N GLY A 82 -11.30 6.10 12.47
CA GLY A 82 -12.67 6.19 11.97
C GLY A 82 -13.74 5.87 13.02
N LYS A 83 -13.42 5.04 14.03
CA LYS A 83 -14.30 4.75 15.17
C LYS A 83 -14.34 5.91 16.17
N ASP A 84 -13.24 6.64 16.35
CA ASP A 84 -13.17 7.80 17.24
C ASP A 84 -13.83 9.07 16.66
N PHE A 85 -13.94 9.20 15.34
CA PHE A 85 -14.66 10.33 14.69
C PHE A 85 -16.13 10.02 14.33
N GLY A 86 -16.60 8.79 14.57
CA GLY A 86 -17.99 8.37 14.34
C GLY A 86 -18.92 8.59 15.54
N SER A 87 -18.39 8.98 16.70
CA SER A 87 -19.19 9.25 17.90
C SER A 87 -19.58 10.72 17.99
N GLY A 88 -20.67 11.07 17.30
CA GLY A 88 -21.62 12.11 17.68
C GLY A 88 -21.08 13.53 17.89
N LYS A 89 -21.43 14.45 16.99
CA LYS A 89 -21.51 15.87 17.37
C LYS A 89 -22.40 15.98 18.62
N PRO A 90 -21.93 16.46 19.78
CA PRO A 90 -22.76 16.57 20.97
C PRO A 90 -23.58 17.88 21.01
N TYR A 91 -23.61 18.63 19.90
CA TYR A 91 -24.27 19.93 19.83
C TYR A 91 -25.44 19.90 18.86
N ASP A 92 -26.31 18.91 19.00
CA ASP A 92 -27.68 19.00 18.49
C ASP A 92 -28.61 19.00 19.71
N LYS A 93 -29.35 20.11 19.88
CA LYS A 93 -30.36 20.40 20.91
C LYS A 93 -29.89 21.01 22.23
N ARG A 94 -29.39 22.25 22.17
CA ARG A 94 -29.61 23.20 23.27
C ARG A 94 -30.39 24.40 22.73
N GLY A 95 -31.70 24.40 22.93
CA GLY A 95 -32.51 25.56 22.55
C GLY A 95 -34.00 25.32 22.38
N ASN A 96 -34.64 24.41 23.12
CA ASN A 96 -36.06 24.60 23.40
C ASN A 96 -36.44 23.88 24.70
N LYS A 97 -36.45 24.62 25.81
CA LYS A 97 -37.35 24.30 26.92
C LYS A 97 -38.10 25.58 27.33
N PRO A 98 -39.40 25.46 27.63
CA PRO A 98 -40.29 26.56 27.98
C PRO A 98 -40.21 26.85 29.50
N ASP A 99 -40.43 28.11 29.87
CA ASP A 99 -40.87 28.67 31.18
C ASP A 99 -40.35 30.12 31.27
N GLU A 100 -41.00 31.14 31.82
CA GLU A 100 -42.27 31.31 32.52
C GLU A 100 -42.44 32.84 32.67
N GLY A 101 -43.68 33.35 32.62
CA GLY A 101 -44.13 34.52 33.39
C GLY A 101 -43.56 35.93 33.12
N GLY A 102 -44.46 36.86 32.77
CA GLY A 102 -44.37 38.23 33.31
C GLY A 102 -44.83 39.41 32.45
N SER A 103 -46.13 39.72 32.54
CA SER A 103 -46.72 41.08 32.67
C SER A 103 -46.46 42.18 31.62
N SER A 104 -47.55 42.63 31.00
CA SER A 104 -48.11 44.01 31.11
C SER A 104 -48.62 44.60 29.80
N GLY A 105 -49.83 45.18 29.85
CA GLY A 105 -50.21 46.32 29.01
C GLY A 105 -51.42 46.11 28.10
N GLY A 106 -52.46 46.93 28.30
CA GLY A 106 -53.40 47.28 27.24
C GLY A 106 -54.83 47.50 27.70
N LYS A 107 -55.13 48.77 28.01
CA LYS A 107 -56.43 49.41 28.26
C LYS A 107 -57.66 48.78 27.60
#